data_AF-A0A7C2Z9B6-F1
#
_entry.id   AF-A0A7C2Z9B6-F1
#
_cell.length_a   1.000
_cell.length_b   1.000
_cell.length_c   1.000
_cell.angle_alpha   90.00
_cell.angle_beta   90.00
_cell.angle_gamma   90.00
#
_symmetry.space_group_name_H-M   'P 1'
#
loop_
_entity.id
_entity.type
_entity.pdbx_description
1 polymer ?
#
loop_
_entity_poly.entity_id
_entity_poly.type
_entity_poly.pdbx_seq_one_letter_code
_entity_poly.pdbx_strand_id
1 'polypeptide(L)' 'MKTARVIGGEVLGIDIFEDPDRGYIVNEVNAIPEFKNTVIVTGYPMHKKIIEYVKSLVKR' A
#
# COMPACT_ATOMS: atom_id res chain seq x y z
N MET A 1 8.47 5.38 -0.09
CA MET A 1 7.14 5.96 0.19
C MET A 1 7.22 6.87 1.42
N LYS A 2 6.73 8.11 1.35
CA LYS A 2 6.77 9.06 2.47
C LYS A 2 5.77 8.68 3.57
N THR A 3 4.50 8.48 3.19
CA THR A 3 3.41 8.12 4.11
C THR A 3 3.67 6.82 4.87
N ALA A 4 4.00 5.72 4.17
CA ALA A 4 4.25 4.43 4.83
C ALA A 4 5.38 4.50 5.88
N ARG A 5 6.43 5.30 5.64
CA ARG A 5 7.52 5.51 6.61
C ARG A 5 7.08 6.33 7.82
N VAL A 6 6.22 7.34 7.63
CA VAL A 6 5.70 8.17 8.72
C VAL A 6 4.73 7.38 9.59
N ILE A 7 3.88 6.56 8.97
CA ILE A 7 2.90 5.73 9.68
C ILE A 7 3.55 4.51 10.36
N GLY A 8 4.66 4.00 9.83
CA GLY A 8 5.32 2.81 10.37
C GLY A 8 4.51 1.53 10.16
N GLY A 9 3.63 1.53 9.15
CA GLY A 9 2.82 0.37 8.80
C GLY A 9 3.51 -0.56 7.80
N GLU A 10 3.23 -1.85 7.94
CA GLU A 10 3.87 -2.92 7.16
C GLU A 10 3.25 -3.07 5.77
N VAL A 11 1.92 -3.18 5.70
CA VAL A 11 1.13 -3.26 4.46
C VAL A 11 -0.02 -2.28 4.59
N LEU A 12 -0.04 -1.25 3.74
CA LEU A 12 -0.99 -0.14 3.83
C LEU A 12 -1.66 0.12 2.47
N GLY A 13 -2.95 0.44 2.51
CA GLY A 13 -3.64 1.13 1.42
C GLY A 13 -3.50 2.64 1.61
N ILE A 14 -3.24 3.38 0.53
CA ILE A 14 -3.12 4.84 0.59
C ILE A 14 -3.99 5.43 -0.52
N ASP A 15 -4.98 6.19 -0.10
CA ASP A 15 -5.89 6.89 -1.01
C ASP A 15 -5.35 8.28 -1.26
N ILE A 16 -5.32 8.68 -2.53
CA ILE A 16 -4.67 9.91 -2.98
C ILE A 16 -5.67 10.72 -3.78
N PHE A 17 -5.74 12.03 -3.48
CA PHE A 17 -6.40 13.02 -4.32
C PHE A 17 -5.38 13.77 -5.17
N GLU A 18 -5.79 14.12 -6.38
CA GLU A 18 -5.08 15.04 -7.26
C GLU A 18 -5.60 16.45 -7.01
N ASP A 19 -4.69 17.38 -6.77
CA ASP A 19 -4.96 18.78 -6.52
C ASP A 19 -4.15 19.63 -7.53
N PRO A 20 -4.79 20.55 -8.28
CA PRO A 20 -4.12 21.31 -9.34
C PRO A 20 -2.92 22.15 -8.86
N ASP A 21 -2.96 22.62 -7.61
CA ASP A 21 -1.94 23.52 -7.07
C ASP A 21 -0.94 22.77 -6.17
N ARG A 22 -1.41 21.77 -5.43
CA ARG A 22 -0.65 21.03 -4.40
C ARG A 22 -0.11 19.69 -4.88
N GLY A 23 -0.52 19.22 -6.07
CA GLY A 23 -0.14 17.92 -6.62
C GLY A 23 -0.89 16.77 -5.95
N TYR A 24 -0.19 15.80 -5.37
CA TYR A 24 -0.82 14.64 -4.73
C TYR A 24 -1.01 14.84 -3.23
N ILE A 25 -2.25 14.67 -2.76
CA ILE A 25 -2.63 14.79 -1.35
C ILE A 25 -3.09 13.42 -0.84
N VAL A 26 -2.57 13.01 0.32
CA VAL A 26 -3.04 11.79 1.00
C VAL A 26 -4.39 12.09 1.63
N ASN A 27 -5.42 11.33 1.26
CA ASN A 27 -6.75 11.41 1.84
C ASN A 27 -6.90 10.49 3.05
N GLU A 28 -6.60 9.20 2.86
CA GLU A 28 -6.78 8.17 3.87
C GLU A 28 -5.63 7.16 3.83
N VAL A 29 -5.32 6.57 4.99
CA VAL A 29 -4.43 5.44 5.11
C VAL A 29 -5.17 4.28 5.76
N ASN A 30 -5.25 3.16 5.05
CA ASN A 30 -5.94 1.95 5.47
C ASN A 30 -4.94 0.91 5.97
N ALA A 31 -5.06 0.49 7.23
CA ALA A 31 -4.18 -0.51 7.84
C ALA A 31 -4.46 -1.94 7.33
N ILE A 32 -5.67 -2.20 6.83
CA ILE A 32 -6.08 -3.48 6.24
C ILE A 32 -6.71 -3.17 4.89
N PRO A 33 -5.92 -3.09 3.81
CA PRO A 33 -6.46 -2.75 2.49
C PRO A 33 -7.11 -3.97 1.82
N GLU A 34 -8.26 -3.75 1.21
CA GLU A 34 -8.81 -4.67 0.21
C GLU A 34 -8.03 -4.54 -1.10
N PHE A 35 -7.58 -5.66 -1.67
CA PHE A 35 -6.71 -5.63 -2.87
C PHE A 35 -7.19 -6.55 -4.01
N LYS A 36 -8.32 -7.24 -3.87
CA LYS A 36 -8.84 -8.17 -4.89
C LYS A 36 -8.96 -7.50 -6.26
N ASN A 37 -9.65 -6.36 -6.32
CA ASN A 37 -9.87 -5.63 -7.58
C ASN A 37 -8.57 -5.03 -8.12
N THR A 38 -7.68 -4.55 -7.25
CA THR A 38 -6.35 -4.06 -7.64
C THR A 38 -5.55 -5.14 -8.37
N VAL A 39 -5.55 -6.38 -7.87
CA VAL A 39 -4.89 -7.51 -8.53
C VAL A 39 -5.50 -7.79 -9.91
N ILE A 40 -6.83 -7.78 -10.01
CA ILE A 40 -7.54 -8.05 -11.28
C ILE A 40 -7.23 -6.97 -12.32
N VAL A 41 -7.28 -5.69 -11.95
CA VAL A 41 -7.15 -4.57 -12.89
C VAL A 41 -5.69 -4.33 -13.29
N THR A 42 -4.76 -4.45 -12.35
CA THR A 42 -3.35 -4.11 -12.59
C THR A 42 -2.48 -5.30 -12.97
N GLY A 43 -2.96 -6.53 -12.73
CA GLY A 43 -2.13 -7.74 -12.80
C GLY A 43 -1.03 -7.81 -11.73
N TYR A 44 -0.93 -6.81 -10.85
CA TYR A 44 0.09 -6.78 -9.82
C TYR A 44 -0.20 -7.85 -8.76
N PRO A 45 0.72 -8.81 -8.52
CA PRO A 45 0.44 -9.95 -7.64
C PRO A 45 0.62 -9.57 -6.17
N MET A 46 -0.25 -8.69 -5.65
CA MET A 46 -0.18 -8.14 -4.28
C MET A 46 -0.09 -9.25 -3.23
N HIS A 47 -0.92 -10.29 -3.36
CA HIS A 47 -0.91 -11.47 -2.50
C HIS A 47 0.47 -12.15 -2.41
N LYS A 48 1.18 -12.33 -3.53
CA LYS A 48 2.54 -12.90 -3.52
C LYS A 48 3.53 -11.99 -2.83
N LYS A 49 3.42 -10.68 -3.07
CA LYS A 49 4.32 -9.68 -2.47
C LYS A 49 4.16 -9.60 -0.96
N ILE A 50 2.93 -9.65 -0.45
CA ILE A 50 2.67 -9.73 0.99
C ILE A 50 3.28 -11.01 1.59
N ILE A 51 3.11 -12.17 0.94
CA ILE A 51 3.69 -13.43 1.41
C ILE A 51 5.22 -13.37 1.45
N GLU A 52 5.87 -12.90 0.38
CA GLU A 52 7.33 -12.76 0.35
C GLU A 52 7.83 -11.76 1.40
N TYR A 53 7.09 -10.69 1.65
CA TYR A 53 7.39 -9.74 2.71
C TYR A 53 7.33 -10.42 4.09
N VAL A 54 6.24 -11.10 4.41
CA VAL A 54 6.10 -11.83 5.69
C VAL A 54 7.20 -12.88 5.86
N LYS A 55 7.52 -13.64 4.80
CA LYS A 55 8.63 -14.62 4.83
C LYS A 55 9.98 -13.95 5.15
N SER A 56 10.20 -12.72 4.69
CA SER A 56 11.43 -11.98 4.98
C SER A 56 11.54 -11.55 6.44
N LEU A 57 10.41 -11.36 7.14
CA LEU A 57 10.38 -11.00 8.56
C LEU A 57 10.66 -12.20 9.47
N VAL A 58 10.23 -13.40 9.06
CA VAL A 58 10.32 -14.63 9.86
C VAL A 58 11.68 -15.34 9.74
N LYS A 59 12.46 -15.07 8.70
CA LYS A 59 13.82 -15.67 8.52
C LYS A 59 14.89 -15.04 9.43
N ARG A 60 14.53 -14.61 10.64
CA ARG A 60 15.46 -14.20 11.69
C ARG A 60 15.69 -15.35 12.67
#